data_AF-A0A1D6JJ36-F1
#
_entry.id   AF-A0A1D6JJ36-F1
#
_cell.length_a   1.000
_cell.length_b   1.000
_cell.length_c   1.000
_cell.angle_alpha   90.00
_cell.angle_beta   90.00
_cell.angle_gamma   90.00
#
_symmetry.space_group_name_H-M   'P 1'
#
loop_
_entity.id
_entity.type
_entity.pdbx_description
1 polymer ?
#
loop_
_entity_poly.entity_id
_entity_poly.type
_entity_poly.pdbx_seq_one_letter_code
_entity_poly.pdbx_strand_id
1 'polypeptide(L)'
;MAAYKMFSRAKLDDGLLDQIFRARIETIRINWAAYPHYQAPEEFAPIVLDGKQLYYVNTFESAASAIETGAVAAENVARLIISRLSLLPQAQQQQPHIIKSFAEQESQRRHVDL
;
A
#
# COMPACT_ATOMS: atom_id res chain seq x y z
N MET A 1 21.50 -5.27 30.95
CA MET A 1 20.22 -4.55 31.03
C MET A 1 19.25 -5.26 30.10
N ALA A 2 18.05 -5.60 30.57
CA ALA A 2 17.06 -6.31 29.77
C ALA A 2 15.82 -5.44 29.58
N ALA A 3 15.22 -5.49 28.39
CA ALA A 3 13.94 -4.87 28.09
C ALA A 3 12.88 -5.97 28.02
N TYR A 4 11.75 -5.75 28.66
CA TYR A 4 10.62 -6.68 28.66
C TYR A 4 9.43 -6.00 27.98
N LYS A 5 8.75 -6.75 27.10
CA LYS A 5 7.50 -6.32 26.48
C LYS A 5 6.38 -7.19 27.02
N MET A 6 5.30 -6.56 27.50
CA MET A 6 4.14 -7.26 28.00
C MET A 6 2.86 -6.67 27.41
N PHE A 7 1.85 -7.51 27.27
CA PHE A 7 0.53 -7.13 26.79
C PHE A 7 -0.50 -7.44 27.87
N SER A 8 -1.49 -6.56 28.04
CA SER A 8 -2.61 -6.77 28.95
C SER A 8 -3.87 -6.16 28.36
N ARG A 9 -5.01 -6.83 28.60
CA ARG A 9 -6.33 -6.33 28.19
C ARG A 9 -6.79 -5.12 29.03
N ALA A 10 -6.19 -4.94 30.20
CA ALA A 10 -6.47 -3.82 31.10
C ALA A 10 -5.16 -3.13 31.52
N LYS A 11 -5.27 -1.87 31.95
CA LYS A 11 -4.12 -1.13 32.49
C LYS A 11 -3.57 -1.88 33.71
N LEU A 12 -2.32 -2.33 33.62
CA LEU A 12 -1.61 -2.93 34.76
C LEU A 12 -1.22 -1.84 35.75
N ASP A 13 -1.57 -1.97 37.02
CA ASP A 13 -1.14 -1.04 38.05
C ASP A 13 0.37 -1.19 38.33
N ASP A 14 0.99 -0.14 38.89
CA ASP A 14 2.43 -0.19 39.17
C ASP A 14 2.77 -1.16 40.31
N GLY A 15 1.87 -1.35 41.28
CA GLY A 15 2.08 -2.29 42.38
C GLY A 15 2.17 -3.75 41.92
N LEU A 16 1.39 -4.14 40.91
CA LEU A 16 1.47 -5.45 40.26
C LEU A 16 2.78 -5.60 39.49
N LEU A 17 3.20 -4.56 38.79
CA LEU A 17 4.48 -4.59 38.07
C LEU A 17 5.68 -4.66 39.02
N ASP A 18 5.61 -4.05 40.20
CA ASP A 18 6.63 -4.14 41.25
C ASP A 18 6.69 -5.53 41.89
N GLN A 19 5.59 -6.29 41.85
CA GLN A 19 5.59 -7.70 42.27
C GLN A 19 6.21 -8.60 41.20
N ILE A 20 5.98 -8.31 39.92
CA ILE A 20 6.50 -9.11 38.79
C ILE A 20 8.01 -8.85 38.59
N PHE A 21 8.44 -7.59 38.68
CA PHE A 21 9.80 -7.18 38.40
C PHE A 21 10.52 -6.73 39.67
N ARG A 22 11.67 -7.35 39.97
CA ARG A 22 12.50 -6.99 41.12
C ARG A 22 12.94 -5.52 41.13
N ALA A 23 13.19 -4.94 39.96
CA ALA A 23 13.52 -3.53 39.78
C ALA A 23 13.17 -3.07 38.36
N ARG A 24 12.68 -1.84 38.22
CA ARG A 24 12.35 -1.19 36.94
C ARG A 24 12.96 0.22 36.91
N ILE A 25 13.59 0.59 35.80
CA ILE A 25 14.19 1.91 35.60
C ILE A 25 13.20 2.82 34.86
N GLU A 26 12.52 2.27 33.85
CA GLU A 26 11.56 2.98 33.01
C GLU A 26 10.37 2.06 32.72
N THR A 27 9.18 2.64 32.59
CA THR A 27 7.98 1.92 32.14
C THR A 27 7.25 2.78 31.11
N ILE A 28 7.29 2.34 29.85
CA ILE A 28 6.55 2.97 28.75
C ILE A 28 5.24 2.21 28.56
N ARG A 29 4.12 2.94 28.51
CA ARG A 29 2.78 2.37 28.34
C ARG A 29 2.15 2.94 27.09
N ILE A 30 1.75 2.06 26.19
CA ILE A 30 1.09 2.43 24.95
C ILE A 30 -0.28 1.76 24.96
N ASN A 31 -1.35 2.56 24.88
CA ASN A 31 -2.68 2.03 24.65
C ASN A 31 -2.86 1.78 23.16
N TRP A 32 -2.68 0.53 22.75
CA TRP A 32 -2.78 0.10 21.36
C TRP A 32 -4.03 -0.74 21.19
N ALA A 33 -4.83 -0.48 20.15
CA ALA A 33 -5.90 -1.37 19.72
C ALA A 33 -5.27 -2.64 19.14
N ALA A 34 -4.84 -3.54 20.02
CA ALA A 34 -4.10 -4.73 19.65
C ALA A 34 -5.06 -5.88 19.37
N TYR A 35 -4.83 -6.56 18.24
CA TYR A 35 -5.49 -7.79 17.81
C TYR A 35 -7.00 -7.66 17.62
N PRO A 36 -7.48 -7.58 16.37
CA PRO A 36 -8.91 -7.63 16.10
C PRO A 36 -9.50 -8.93 16.68
N HIS A 37 -10.73 -8.83 17.15
CA HIS A 37 -11.53 -10.00 17.48
C HIS A 37 -12.20 -10.48 16.19
N TYR A 38 -11.90 -11.71 15.78
CA TYR A 38 -12.49 -12.31 14.59
C TYR A 38 -13.71 -13.16 14.93
N GLN A 39 -14.64 -13.20 13.99
CA GLN A 39 -15.80 -14.06 14.05
C GLN A 39 -15.99 -14.72 12.69
N ALA A 40 -15.73 -16.03 12.65
CA ALA A 40 -15.73 -16.79 11.41
C ALA A 40 -17.15 -16.92 10.82
N PRO A 41 -17.28 -16.98 9.48
CA PRO A 41 -16.19 -16.86 8.50
C PRO A 41 -15.77 -15.41 8.26
N GLU A 42 -14.46 -15.16 8.18
CA GLU A 42 -13.93 -13.85 7.85
C GLU A 42 -14.04 -13.58 6.34
N GLU A 43 -14.59 -12.42 5.98
CA GLU A 43 -14.56 -11.92 4.62
C GLU A 43 -13.32 -11.03 4.42
N PHE A 44 -12.47 -11.39 3.47
CA PHE A 44 -11.28 -10.61 3.11
C PHE A 44 -11.57 -9.67 1.96
N ALA A 45 -11.07 -8.43 2.07
CA ALA A 45 -11.14 -7.47 0.98
C ALA A 45 -10.36 -8.00 -0.24
N PRO A 46 -10.81 -7.67 -1.47
CA PRO A 46 -10.05 -8.02 -2.67
C PRO A 46 -8.73 -7.25 -2.71
N ILE A 47 -7.71 -7.84 -3.36
CA ILE A 47 -6.40 -7.20 -3.53
C ILE A 47 -6.52 -5.92 -4.40
N VAL A 48 -7.44 -5.89 -5.35
CA VAL A 48 -7.73 -4.71 -6.19
C VAL A 48 -9.07 -4.13 -5.75
N LEU A 49 -9.05 -2.91 -5.22
CA LEU A 49 -10.21 -2.31 -4.57
C LEU A 49 -11.18 -1.65 -5.55
N ASP A 50 -10.65 -1.09 -6.64
CA ASP A 50 -11.42 -0.27 -7.60
C ASP A 50 -11.55 -0.89 -9.00
N GLY A 51 -11.05 -2.13 -9.17
CA GLY A 51 -10.94 -2.79 -10.47
C GLY A 51 -9.92 -2.15 -11.41
N LYS A 52 -9.16 -1.13 -10.97
CA LYS A 52 -8.16 -0.39 -11.76
C LYS A 52 -6.78 -0.53 -11.11
N GLN A 53 -6.29 0.50 -10.42
CA GLN A 53 -4.91 0.57 -9.91
C GLN A 53 -4.84 0.93 -8.43
N LEU A 54 -5.95 0.80 -7.69
CA LEU A 54 -5.94 0.90 -6.24
C LEU A 54 -5.81 -0.51 -5.64
N TYR A 55 -4.69 -0.76 -4.96
CA TYR A 55 -4.37 -2.06 -4.39
C TYR A 55 -4.39 -2.03 -2.87
N TYR A 56 -5.01 -3.05 -2.26
CA TYR A 56 -4.91 -3.29 -0.83
C TYR A 56 -3.82 -4.33 -0.58
N VAL A 57 -2.68 -3.84 -0.09
CA VAL A 57 -1.47 -4.66 0.04
C VAL A 57 -1.61 -5.74 1.10
N ASN A 58 -2.32 -5.51 2.20
CA ASN A 58 -2.49 -6.52 3.24
C ASN A 58 -3.97 -6.87 3.45
N THR A 59 -4.55 -7.60 2.49
CA THR A 59 -5.93 -8.09 2.60
C THR A 59 -6.14 -9.05 3.77
N PHE A 60 -5.06 -9.70 4.23
CA PHE A 60 -5.05 -10.62 5.35
C PHE A 60 -4.74 -9.93 6.69
N GLU A 61 -4.54 -8.61 6.69
CA GLU A 61 -4.33 -7.81 7.91
C GLU A 61 -5.48 -7.99 8.90
N SER A 62 -6.70 -8.22 8.37
CA SER A 62 -7.81 -8.68 9.20
C SER A 62 -7.40 -9.98 9.86
N ALA A 63 -7.27 -11.16 9.24
CA ALA A 63 -7.03 -12.41 9.97
C ALA A 63 -5.67 -12.60 10.67
N ALA A 64 -4.58 -12.03 10.16
CA ALA A 64 -3.26 -12.12 10.77
C ALA A 64 -2.38 -10.92 10.41
N SER A 65 -2.20 -10.02 11.36
CA SER A 65 -1.27 -8.89 11.26
C SER A 65 0.15 -9.37 11.55
N ALA A 66 0.85 -9.83 10.51
CA ALA A 66 2.27 -10.14 10.56
C ALA A 66 3.02 -9.32 9.50
N ILE A 67 4.16 -8.74 9.92
CA ILE A 67 5.04 -7.95 9.04
C ILE A 67 5.48 -8.78 7.83
N GLU A 68 5.74 -10.07 8.03
CA GLU A 68 6.13 -11.02 6.98
C GLU A 68 5.04 -11.15 5.90
N THR A 69 3.79 -11.31 6.31
CA THR A 69 2.64 -11.38 5.39
C THR A 69 2.48 -10.08 4.60
N GLY A 70 2.63 -8.93 5.26
CA GLY A 70 2.59 -7.63 4.61
C GLY A 70 3.70 -7.46 3.56
N ALA A 71 4.92 -7.91 3.86
CA ALA A 71 6.05 -7.83 2.94
C ALA A 71 5.85 -8.71 1.69
N VAL A 72 5.43 -9.96 1.88
CA VAL A 72 5.14 -10.89 0.77
C VAL A 72 4.01 -10.35 -0.11
N ALA A 73 2.95 -9.84 0.50
CA ALA A 73 1.82 -9.30 -0.25
C ALA A 73 2.18 -8.02 -1.02
N ALA A 74 3.05 -7.17 -0.46
CA ALA A 74 3.59 -5.99 -1.15
C ALA A 74 4.40 -6.38 -2.40
N GLU A 75 5.26 -7.40 -2.30
CA GLU A 75 6.01 -7.90 -3.45
C GLU A 75 5.06 -8.38 -4.56
N ASN A 76 4.03 -9.14 -4.20
CA ASN A 76 3.05 -9.64 -5.16
C ASN A 76 2.26 -8.50 -5.84
N VAL A 77 1.86 -7.48 -5.09
CA VAL A 77 1.21 -6.28 -5.66
C VAL A 77 2.16 -5.55 -6.62
N ALA A 78 3.43 -5.40 -6.27
CA ALA A 78 4.42 -4.78 -7.16
C ALA A 78 4.57 -5.56 -8.48
N ARG A 79 4.66 -6.90 -8.41
CA ARG A 79 4.70 -7.77 -9.60
C ARG A 79 3.42 -7.65 -10.44
N LEU A 80 2.25 -7.56 -9.79
CA LEU A 80 0.97 -7.37 -10.47
C LEU A 80 0.92 -6.01 -11.21
N ILE A 81 1.40 -4.95 -10.57
CA ILE A 81 1.51 -3.61 -11.19
C ILE A 81 2.43 -3.68 -12.41
N ILE A 82 3.63 -4.24 -12.27
CA ILE A 82 4.59 -4.37 -13.37
C ILE A 82 3.98 -5.15 -14.52
N SER A 83 3.35 -6.30 -14.25
CA SER A 83 2.69 -7.12 -15.27
C SER A 83 1.63 -6.33 -16.04
N ARG A 84 0.79 -5.56 -15.34
CA ARG A 84 -0.24 -4.71 -15.98
C ARG A 84 0.37 -3.60 -16.82
N LEU A 85 1.43 -2.95 -16.35
CA LEU A 85 2.14 -1.91 -17.09
C LEU A 85 2.87 -2.48 -18.33
N SER A 86 3.46 -3.66 -18.23
CA SER A 86 4.10 -4.35 -19.37
C SER A 86 3.08 -4.83 -20.41
N LEU A 87 1.84 -5.10 -19.99
CA LEU A 87 0.73 -5.45 -20.87
C LEU A 87 0.00 -4.22 -21.42
N LEU A 88 0.27 -3.00 -20.93
CA LEU A 88 -0.18 -1.79 -21.62
C LEU A 88 0.52 -1.77 -22.98
N PRO A 89 -0.22 -1.73 -24.10
CA PRO A 89 0.39 -1.44 -25.38
C PRO A 89 1.17 -0.14 -25.25
N GLN A 90 2.26 0.01 -26.00
CA GLN A 90 2.95 1.28 -26.25
C GLN A 90 2.01 2.27 -27.00
N ALA A 91 0.79 2.50 -26.50
CA ALA A 91 -0.25 3.30 -27.12
C ALA A 91 -0.03 4.80 -26.91
N GLN A 92 1.21 5.23 -26.61
CA GLN A 92 1.62 6.62 -26.55
C GLN A 92 3.08 6.85 -27.01
N GLN A 93 3.64 6.00 -27.89
CA GLN A 93 4.61 6.52 -28.85
C GLN A 93 3.84 7.23 -29.96
N GLN A 94 3.33 8.43 -29.64
CA GLN A 94 2.87 9.36 -30.65
C GLN A 94 4.03 9.52 -31.64
N GLN A 95 3.76 9.25 -32.92
CA GLN A 95 4.57 9.77 -34.02
C GLN A 95 4.85 11.24 -33.71
N PRO A 96 6.08 11.76 -33.95
CA PRO A 96 6.27 13.20 -33.88
C PRO A 96 5.30 13.80 -34.88
N HIS A 97 4.20 14.37 -34.38
CA HIS A 97 3.33 15.20 -35.15
C HIS A 97 4.21 16.38 -35.56
N ILE A 98 4.78 16.32 -36.77
CA ILE A 98 5.46 17.47 -37.34
C ILE A 98 4.38 18.54 -37.43
N ILE A 99 4.41 19.47 -36.47
CA ILE A 99 3.61 20.68 -36.52
C ILE A 99 4.16 21.43 -37.72
N LYS A 100 3.54 21.25 -38.87
CA LYS A 100 3.83 22.07 -40.05
C LYS A 100 3.58 23.51 -39.64
N SER A 101 4.59 24.34 -39.83
CA SER A 101 4.47 25.75 -39.48
C SER A 101 3.35 26.38 -40.30
N PHE A 102 2.70 27.42 -39.76
CA PHE A 102 1.62 28.13 -40.42
C PHE A 102 1.98 28.60 -41.85
N ALA A 103 3.28 28.87 -42.08
CA ALA A 103 3.82 29.26 -43.39
C ALA A 103 3.72 28.14 -44.45
N GLU A 104 3.89 26.88 -44.06
CA GLU A 104 3.80 25.73 -44.98
C GLU A 104 2.34 25.44 -45.38
N GLN A 105 1.38 25.71 -44.48
CA GLN A 105 -0.05 25.57 -44.76
C GLN A 105 -0.57 26.66 -45.70
N GLU A 106 -0.08 27.89 -45.59
CA GLU A 106 -0.45 28.96 -46.52
C GLU A 106 0.14 28.78 -47.93
N SER A 107 1.35 28.22 -48.03
CA SER A 107 1.96 27.94 -49.35
C SER A 107 1.19 26.85 -50.10
N GLN A 108 0.70 25.83 -49.40
CA GLN A 108 -0.16 24.81 -49.99
C GLN A 108 -1.53 25.34 -50.40
N ARG A 109 -2.16 26.24 -49.63
CA ARG A 109 -3.43 26.85 -50.03
C ARG A 109 -3.32 27.71 -51.30
N ARG A 110 -2.21 28.46 -51.45
CA ARG A 110 -1.97 29.29 -52.63
C ARG A 110 -1.69 28.51 -53.92
N HIS A 111 -1.35 27.24 -53.83
CA HIS A 111 -1.01 26.42 -55.00
C HIS A 111 -2.22 25.66 -55.59
N VAL A 112 -3.39 25.73 -54.93
CA VAL A 112 -4.62 25.03 -55.37
C VAL A 112 -5.61 26.00 -56.04
N ASP A 113 -5.40 27.32 -55.91
CA ASP A 113 -6.26 28.36 -56.48
C ASP A 113 -5.65 29.02 -57.75
N LEU A 114 -5.27 28.21 -58.74
CA LEU A 114 -4.96 28.62 -60.12
C LEU A 114 -5.58 27.66 -61.14
#